data_AF-A0A3D1PSZ7-F1
#
_entry.id   AF-A0A3D1PSZ7-F1
#
_cell.length_a   1.000
_cell.length_b   1.000
_cell.length_c   1.000
_cell.angle_alpha   90.00
_cell.angle_beta   90.00
_cell.angle_gamma   90.00
#
_symmetry.space_group_name_H-M   'P 1'
#
loop_
_entity.id
_entity.type
_entity.pdbx_description
1 polymer ?
#
loop_
_entity_poly.entity_id
_entity_poly.type
_entity_poly.pdbx_seq_one_letter_code
_entity_poly.pdbx_strand_id
1 'polypeptide(L)'
;GVHHFNGSDYPIEVHGFADLLPWQVKTAADDEIVLTLTPNGLTKFVYPFDFLLEMRYTLSGAKAGLELTVHNTSDKALPFSIGFHPYFAASKLENVHFDINAATCSENAKGEQPAAPETITLTRKEGSADSIRLMTGVKSPMRLTDSGSGHTVEVAFDESVFTNGVLWQQDAETFVCMEPWNGWANSVNEAGRHIELAPGASKTFAWSITIG
;
A
#
# COMPACT_ATOMS: atom_id res chain seq x y z
N GLY A 1 -15.97 5.53 4.69
CA GLY A 1 -16.56 4.36 4.01
C GLY A 1 -17.30 3.49 5.02
N VAL A 2 -17.86 2.37 4.59
CA VAL A 2 -18.52 1.39 5.46
C VAL A 2 -18.07 -0.02 5.07
N HIS A 3 -17.78 -0.87 6.05
CA HIS A 3 -17.63 -2.31 5.87
C HIS A 3 -18.86 -3.07 6.37
N HIS A 4 -19.21 -4.15 5.67
CA HIS A 4 -20.38 -4.98 5.98
C HIS A 4 -19.93 -6.33 6.53
N PHE A 5 -20.10 -6.55 7.83
CA PHE A 5 -19.72 -7.80 8.48
C PHE A 5 -20.92 -8.39 9.23
N ASN A 6 -21.27 -9.65 8.92
CA ASN A 6 -22.34 -10.40 9.58
C ASN A 6 -23.68 -9.64 9.68
N GLY A 7 -24.05 -8.91 8.62
CA GLY A 7 -25.28 -8.14 8.57
C GLY A 7 -25.27 -6.83 9.37
N SER A 8 -24.09 -6.37 9.81
CA SER A 8 -23.89 -5.08 10.48
C SER A 8 -22.91 -4.20 9.72
N ASP A 9 -23.12 -2.89 9.83
CA ASP A 9 -22.32 -1.86 9.17
C ASP A 9 -21.30 -1.26 10.14
N TYR A 10 -20.06 -1.15 9.69
CA TYR A 10 -18.95 -0.61 10.46
C TYR A 10 -18.32 0.56 9.71
N PRO A 11 -18.30 1.78 10.27
CA PRO A 11 -17.68 2.93 9.62
C PRO A 11 -16.16 2.73 9.57
N ILE A 12 -15.53 3.10 8.46
CA ILE A 12 -14.07 2.99 8.29
C ILE A 12 -13.54 4.18 7.49
N GLU A 13 -12.41 4.72 7.91
CA GLU A 13 -11.73 5.79 7.17
C GLU A 13 -11.11 5.26 5.87
N VAL A 14 -10.79 6.18 4.95
CA VAL A 14 -9.96 5.83 3.79
C VAL A 14 -8.62 5.32 4.32
N HIS A 15 -8.10 4.23 3.72
CA HIS A 15 -6.90 3.50 4.15
C HIS A 15 -6.98 2.73 5.49
N GLY A 16 -8.13 2.75 6.18
CA GLY A 16 -8.33 1.97 7.39
C GLY A 16 -7.90 2.73 8.65
N PHE A 17 -7.13 2.09 9.52
CA PHE A 17 -6.78 2.65 10.84
C PHE A 17 -5.31 2.42 11.23
N ALA A 18 -4.53 1.68 10.43
CA ALA A 18 -3.19 1.25 10.83
C ALA A 18 -2.19 2.41 10.93
N ASP A 19 -2.37 3.44 10.10
CA ASP A 19 -1.62 4.70 10.08
C ASP A 19 -2.06 5.70 11.17
N LEU A 20 -3.25 5.51 11.73
CA LEU A 20 -3.85 6.41 12.73
C LEU A 20 -3.55 6.00 14.18
N LEU A 21 -2.91 4.85 14.40
CA LEU A 21 -2.75 4.25 15.72
C LEU A 21 -1.28 4.11 16.12
N PRO A 22 -0.97 4.24 17.42
CA PRO A 22 0.40 4.05 17.89
C PRO A 22 0.78 2.56 17.87
N TRP A 23 1.86 2.25 17.15
CA TRP A 23 2.48 0.93 17.18
C TRP A 23 3.43 0.81 18.38
N GLN A 24 3.58 -0.41 18.90
CA GLN A 24 4.49 -0.71 20.01
C GLN A 24 5.77 -1.34 19.48
N VAL A 25 6.93 -0.97 20.03
CA VAL A 25 8.19 -1.61 19.69
C VAL A 25 8.22 -3.01 20.31
N LYS A 26 8.40 -4.04 19.48
CA LYS A 26 8.60 -5.43 19.89
C LYS A 26 10.09 -5.73 20.07
N THR A 27 10.90 -5.38 19.06
CA THR A 27 12.37 -5.47 19.08
C THR A 27 12.97 -4.30 18.31
N ALA A 28 14.19 -3.91 18.66
CA ALA A 28 14.97 -2.92 17.95
C ALA A 28 16.46 -3.29 18.00
N ALA A 29 17.12 -3.20 16.85
CA ALA A 29 18.55 -3.38 16.64
C ALA A 29 19.06 -2.25 15.72
N ASP A 30 20.34 -2.24 15.40
CA ASP A 30 20.96 -1.17 14.60
C ASP A 30 20.42 -1.12 13.16
N ASP A 31 20.07 -2.28 12.59
CA ASP A 31 19.63 -2.45 11.21
C ASP A 31 18.24 -3.09 11.08
N GLU A 32 17.52 -3.25 12.19
CA GLU A 32 16.19 -3.86 12.23
C GLU A 32 15.30 -3.24 13.32
N ILE A 33 14.02 -3.06 13.02
CA ILE A 33 13.00 -2.81 14.04
C ILE A 33 11.73 -3.60 13.73
N VAL A 34 11.14 -4.19 14.77
CA VAL A 34 9.84 -4.86 14.68
C VAL A 34 8.85 -4.12 15.55
N LEU A 35 7.74 -3.71 14.94
CA LEU A 35 6.64 -3.01 15.57
C LEU A 35 5.39 -3.89 15.58
N THR A 36 4.55 -3.75 16.60
CA THR A 36 3.28 -4.48 16.72
C THR A 36 2.10 -3.53 16.87
N LEU A 37 0.97 -3.88 16.25
CA LEU A 37 -0.32 -3.26 16.49
C LEU A 37 -1.36 -4.33 16.85
N THR A 38 -2.01 -4.15 17.99
CA THR A 38 -3.11 -5.01 18.48
C THR A 38 -4.41 -4.21 18.56
N PRO A 39 -5.57 -4.86 18.47
CA PRO A 39 -6.86 -4.20 18.55
C PRO A 39 -7.05 -3.51 19.91
N ASN A 40 -7.78 -2.40 19.90
CA ASN A 40 -8.25 -1.67 21.06
C ASN A 40 -9.77 -1.39 20.92
N GLY A 41 -10.35 -0.64 21.86
CA GLY A 41 -11.78 -0.32 21.80
C GLY A 41 -12.20 0.43 20.52
N LEU A 42 -11.34 1.31 19.99
CA LEU A 42 -11.59 2.06 18.76
C LEU A 42 -11.52 1.16 17.53
N THR A 43 -10.51 0.30 17.41
CA THR A 43 -10.42 -0.62 16.27
C THR A 43 -11.59 -1.58 16.25
N LYS A 44 -11.99 -2.13 17.41
CA LYS A 44 -13.13 -3.06 17.50
C LYS A 44 -14.47 -2.40 17.14
N PHE A 45 -14.58 -1.07 17.31
CA PHE A 45 -15.76 -0.32 16.89
C PHE A 45 -15.88 -0.21 15.37
N VAL A 46 -14.76 -0.15 14.63
CA VAL A 46 -14.74 0.01 13.16
C VAL A 46 -14.44 -1.29 12.41
N TYR A 47 -13.89 -2.28 13.10
CA TYR A 47 -13.43 -3.54 12.53
C TYR A 47 -13.47 -4.62 13.63
N PRO A 48 -14.56 -5.41 13.71
CA PRO A 48 -14.93 -6.23 14.88
C PRO A 48 -14.16 -7.57 14.95
N PHE A 49 -12.85 -7.52 14.70
CA PHE A 49 -11.98 -8.69 14.69
C PHE A 49 -10.80 -8.49 15.63
N ASP A 50 -10.38 -9.58 16.26
CA ASP A 50 -9.09 -9.65 16.93
C ASP A 50 -7.98 -9.98 15.91
N PHE A 51 -6.88 -9.23 15.99
CA PHE A 51 -5.72 -9.40 15.13
C PHE A 51 -4.41 -9.11 15.88
N LEU A 52 -3.29 -9.46 15.26
CA LEU A 52 -1.99 -8.88 15.56
C LEU A 52 -1.35 -8.51 14.23
N LEU A 53 -0.93 -7.25 14.09
CA LEU A 53 -0.07 -6.83 13.00
C LEU A 53 1.36 -6.76 13.50
N GLU A 54 2.30 -7.34 12.76
CA GLU A 54 3.74 -7.23 13.01
C GLU A 54 4.41 -6.59 11.80
N MET A 55 4.98 -5.39 11.97
CA MET A 55 5.68 -4.68 10.91
C MET A 55 7.18 -4.71 11.19
N ARG A 56 7.92 -5.41 10.35
CA ARG A 56 9.38 -5.51 10.40
C ARG A 56 10.00 -4.64 9.33
N TYR A 57 10.93 -3.79 9.75
CA TYR A 57 11.77 -2.99 8.87
C TYR A 57 13.21 -3.47 9.02
N THR A 58 13.92 -3.61 7.91
CA THR A 58 15.35 -3.95 7.86
C THR A 58 16.10 -2.97 6.98
N LEU A 59 17.35 -2.67 7.29
CA LEU A 59 18.22 -1.79 6.51
C LEU A 59 19.50 -2.53 6.12
N SER A 60 19.86 -2.49 4.84
CA SER A 60 21.11 -3.07 4.33
C SER A 60 21.64 -2.22 3.18
N GLY A 61 22.70 -1.47 3.46
CA GLY A 61 23.24 -0.49 2.50
C GLY A 61 22.17 0.52 2.09
N ALA A 62 21.85 0.56 0.80
CA ALA A 62 20.84 1.46 0.23
C ALA A 62 19.43 0.84 0.14
N LYS A 63 19.24 -0.37 0.71
CA LYS A 63 17.98 -1.11 0.65
C LYS A 63 17.28 -1.13 2.01
N ALA A 64 16.00 -0.78 2.01
CA ALA A 64 15.08 -1.02 3.11
C ALA A 64 14.16 -2.20 2.77
N GLY A 65 14.13 -3.23 3.63
CA GLY A 65 13.16 -4.33 3.56
C GLY A 65 11.99 -4.07 4.49
N LEU A 66 10.78 -4.36 4.02
CA LEU A 66 9.53 -4.12 4.75
C LEU A 66 8.68 -5.39 4.71
N GLU A 67 8.30 -5.88 5.88
CA GLU A 67 7.48 -7.09 6.02
C GLU A 67 6.34 -6.82 7.01
N LEU A 68 5.10 -6.89 6.53
CA LEU A 68 3.92 -6.88 7.40
C LEU A 68 3.42 -8.32 7.56
N THR A 69 3.36 -8.83 8.78
CA THR A 69 2.67 -10.07 9.09
C THR A 69 1.33 -9.76 9.74
N VAL A 70 0.26 -10.26 9.14
CA VAL A 70 -1.10 -10.20 9.69
C VAL A 70 -1.40 -11.54 10.33
N HIS A 71 -1.69 -11.53 11.63
CA HIS A 71 -2.14 -12.71 12.38
C HIS A 71 -3.62 -12.57 12.70
N ASN A 72 -4.40 -13.60 12.39
CA ASN A 72 -5.77 -13.70 12.86
C ASN A 72 -5.79 -14.31 14.26
N THR A 73 -5.99 -13.46 15.26
CA THR A 73 -6.12 -13.87 16.68
C THR A 73 -7.57 -13.94 17.13
N SER A 74 -8.53 -13.78 16.22
CA SER A 74 -9.95 -13.96 16.46
C SER A 74 -10.38 -15.42 16.34
N ASP A 75 -11.63 -15.68 16.75
CA ASP A 75 -12.32 -16.95 16.59
C ASP A 75 -13.09 -17.07 15.25
N LYS A 76 -12.95 -16.08 14.36
CA LYS A 76 -13.64 -15.98 13.07
C LYS A 76 -12.65 -15.80 11.95
N ALA A 77 -13.10 -15.94 10.71
CA ALA A 77 -12.26 -15.60 9.57
C ALA A 77 -12.03 -14.07 9.51
N LEU A 78 -10.80 -13.65 9.17
CA LEU A 78 -10.36 -12.25 9.18
C LEU A 78 -10.21 -11.72 7.75
N PRO A 79 -11.18 -10.91 7.24
CA PRO A 79 -11.12 -10.32 5.91
C PRO A 79 -10.36 -8.99 5.89
N PHE A 80 -9.34 -8.83 5.05
CA PHE A 80 -8.57 -7.59 4.96
C PHE A 80 -7.91 -7.38 3.58
N SER A 81 -7.47 -6.14 3.36
CA SER A 81 -6.55 -5.75 2.29
C SER A 81 -5.44 -4.89 2.87
N ILE A 82 -4.27 -4.91 2.22
CA ILE A 82 -3.06 -4.19 2.60
C ILE A 82 -2.60 -3.38 1.39
N GLY A 83 -2.19 -2.14 1.66
CA GLY A 83 -1.41 -1.31 0.75
C GLY A 83 -0.35 -0.57 1.53
N PHE A 84 0.71 -0.14 0.85
CA PHE A 84 1.75 0.70 1.42
C PHE A 84 1.84 1.98 0.60
N HIS A 85 2.01 3.11 1.29
CA HIS A 85 1.94 4.43 0.67
C HIS A 85 3.25 5.21 0.89
N PRO A 86 4.40 4.75 0.34
CA PRO A 86 5.67 5.45 0.51
C PRO A 86 5.71 6.75 -0.31
N TYR A 87 6.31 7.78 0.29
CA TYR A 87 6.49 9.10 -0.32
C TYR A 87 7.97 9.25 -0.71
N PHE A 88 8.25 9.42 -1.99
CA PHE A 88 9.60 9.64 -2.49
C PHE A 88 9.79 11.10 -2.89
N ALA A 89 10.84 11.73 -2.36
CA ALA A 89 11.18 13.09 -2.75
C ALA A 89 11.44 13.16 -4.26
N ALA A 90 10.90 14.19 -4.90
CA ALA A 90 11.06 14.45 -6.32
C ALA A 90 11.43 15.92 -6.49
N SER A 91 12.48 16.21 -7.26
CA SER A 91 12.89 17.58 -7.54
C SER A 91 11.73 18.38 -8.13
N LYS A 92 11.06 17.78 -9.13
CA LYS A 92 9.80 18.20 -9.72
C LYS A 92 9.15 17.01 -10.44
N LEU A 93 7.82 16.98 -10.58
CA LEU A 93 7.14 15.86 -11.25
C LEU A 93 7.60 15.69 -12.71
N GLU A 94 7.83 16.78 -13.42
CA GLU A 94 8.25 16.72 -14.84
C GLU A 94 9.62 16.07 -15.04
N ASN A 95 10.44 16.04 -14.00
CA ASN A 95 11.75 15.41 -14.03
C ASN A 95 11.70 13.92 -13.72
N VAL A 96 10.56 13.40 -13.25
CA VAL A 96 10.39 12.00 -12.83
C VAL A 96 9.96 11.16 -14.02
N HIS A 97 10.79 10.18 -14.36
CA HIS A 97 10.47 9.12 -15.29
C HIS A 97 10.10 7.84 -14.53
N PHE A 98 8.99 7.21 -14.88
CA PHE A 98 8.56 5.93 -14.32
C PHE A 98 8.85 4.79 -15.30
N ASP A 99 9.50 3.74 -14.81
CA ASP A 99 9.63 2.45 -15.48
C ASP A 99 8.74 1.46 -14.73
N ILE A 100 7.50 1.35 -15.21
CA ILE A 100 6.43 0.55 -14.62
C ILE A 100 5.70 -0.20 -15.73
N ASN A 101 5.60 -1.52 -15.58
CA ASN A 101 4.78 -2.37 -16.42
C ASN A 101 3.52 -2.80 -15.64
N ALA A 102 2.35 -2.61 -16.24
CA ALA A 102 1.06 -2.96 -15.66
C ALA A 102 0.11 -3.44 -16.76
N ALA A 103 -0.90 -4.23 -16.38
CA ALA A 103 -1.94 -4.65 -17.31
C ALA A 103 -2.92 -3.51 -17.62
N THR A 104 -3.32 -2.74 -16.60
CA THR A 104 -4.24 -1.61 -16.75
C THR A 104 -3.69 -0.35 -16.09
N CYS A 105 -4.18 0.81 -16.52
CA CYS A 105 -3.85 2.09 -15.90
C CYS A 105 -5.03 3.07 -16.05
N SER A 106 -5.54 3.60 -14.94
CA SER A 106 -6.73 4.45 -14.88
C SER A 106 -6.53 5.64 -13.93
N GLU A 107 -7.35 6.67 -14.10
CA GLU A 107 -7.47 7.78 -13.13
C GLU A 107 -8.66 7.61 -12.19
N ASN A 108 -9.48 6.57 -12.38
CA ASN A 108 -10.73 6.40 -11.66
C ASN A 108 -10.86 4.98 -11.10
N ALA A 109 -10.84 4.87 -9.77
CA ALA A 109 -10.96 3.59 -9.07
C ALA A 109 -12.31 2.89 -9.31
N LYS A 110 -13.36 3.63 -9.66
CA LYS A 110 -14.70 3.10 -9.93
C LYS A 110 -15.04 3.07 -11.42
N GLY A 111 -14.12 3.52 -12.27
CA GLY A 111 -14.31 3.63 -13.71
C GLY A 111 -13.77 2.41 -14.45
N GLU A 112 -13.78 2.52 -15.77
CA GLU A 112 -13.13 1.55 -16.65
C GLU A 112 -11.63 1.43 -16.33
N GLN A 113 -11.11 0.22 -16.50
CA GLN A 113 -9.70 -0.12 -16.32
C GLN A 113 -9.11 -0.46 -17.70
N PRO A 114 -8.79 0.54 -18.53
CA PRO A 114 -8.25 0.31 -19.87
C PRO A 114 -6.84 -0.28 -19.79
N ALA A 115 -6.40 -0.90 -20.88
CA ALA A 115 -5.02 -1.38 -21.01
C ALA A 115 -4.02 -0.24 -20.72
N ALA A 116 -2.94 -0.56 -20.01
CA ALA A 116 -1.91 0.43 -19.72
C ALA A 116 -1.27 0.95 -21.02
N PRO A 117 -0.93 2.25 -21.11
CA PRO A 117 -0.14 2.77 -22.22
C PRO A 117 1.28 2.16 -22.20
N GLU A 118 1.99 2.26 -23.32
CA GLU A 118 3.39 1.82 -23.43
C GLU A 118 4.30 2.51 -22.40
N THR A 119 4.01 3.78 -22.08
CA THR A 119 4.69 4.53 -21.02
C THR A 119 3.67 5.09 -20.05
N ILE A 120 3.78 4.70 -18.78
CA ILE A 120 2.94 5.21 -17.70
C ILE A 120 3.54 6.53 -17.21
N THR A 121 2.72 7.58 -17.25
CA THR A 121 3.10 8.91 -16.76
C THR A 121 2.13 9.38 -15.71
N LEU A 122 2.62 10.21 -14.79
CA LEU A 122 1.82 10.97 -13.85
C LEU A 122 1.99 12.45 -14.20
N THR A 123 0.89 13.13 -14.52
CA THR A 123 0.90 14.54 -14.93
C THR A 123 -0.07 15.32 -14.09
N ARG A 124 0.32 16.53 -13.68
CA ARG A 124 -0.55 17.44 -12.94
C ARG A 124 -1.80 17.76 -13.75
N LYS A 125 -2.95 17.61 -13.11
CA LYS A 125 -4.23 18.00 -13.67
C LYS A 125 -4.61 19.39 -13.19
N GLU A 126 -4.70 20.34 -14.11
CA GLU A 126 -5.07 21.72 -13.78
C GLU A 126 -6.42 21.77 -13.05
N GLY A 127 -6.45 22.47 -11.90
CA GLY A 127 -7.62 22.58 -11.05
C GLY A 127 -7.93 21.35 -10.19
N SER A 128 -7.09 20.31 -10.21
CA SER A 128 -7.20 19.14 -9.32
C SER A 128 -6.32 19.33 -8.08
N ALA A 129 -6.77 18.82 -6.93
CA ALA A 129 -5.95 18.81 -5.72
C ALA A 129 -4.78 17.82 -5.84
N ASP A 130 -4.95 16.77 -6.64
CA ASP A 130 -3.96 15.72 -6.81
C ASP A 130 -3.96 15.14 -8.24
N SER A 131 -2.98 14.29 -8.50
CA SER A 131 -2.90 13.46 -9.70
C SER A 131 -2.72 12.01 -9.28
N ILE A 132 -3.39 11.09 -9.99
CA ILE A 132 -3.38 9.68 -9.64
C ILE A 132 -3.29 8.78 -10.87
N ARG A 133 -2.58 7.66 -10.73
CA ARG A 133 -2.67 6.50 -11.62
C ARG A 133 -2.94 5.27 -10.77
N LEU A 134 -3.97 4.54 -11.16
CA LEU A 134 -4.46 3.33 -10.52
C LEU A 134 -4.19 2.18 -11.49
N MET A 135 -3.35 1.24 -11.10
CA MET A 135 -2.82 0.19 -11.97
C MET A 135 -3.16 -1.19 -11.44
N THR A 136 -3.46 -2.12 -12.34
CA THR A 136 -3.64 -3.54 -12.00
C THR A 136 -2.67 -4.40 -12.81
N GLY A 137 -2.35 -5.58 -12.30
CA GLY A 137 -1.36 -6.47 -12.91
C GLY A 137 0.05 -5.87 -12.95
N VAL A 138 0.41 -5.06 -11.95
CA VAL A 138 1.74 -4.42 -11.88
C VAL A 138 2.86 -5.46 -11.79
N LYS A 139 3.99 -5.15 -12.41
CA LYS A 139 5.20 -5.98 -12.40
C LYS A 139 6.25 -5.43 -11.47
N SER A 140 6.99 -6.35 -10.85
CA SER A 140 8.06 -6.03 -9.93
C SER A 140 9.41 -6.02 -10.67
N PRO A 141 10.28 -5.02 -10.43
CA PRO A 141 10.02 -3.85 -9.59
C PRO A 141 9.32 -2.71 -10.36
N MET A 142 8.69 -1.81 -9.62
CA MET A 142 8.33 -0.48 -10.10
C MET A 142 9.52 0.46 -9.85
N ARG A 143 9.86 1.32 -10.82
CA ARG A 143 10.98 2.25 -10.68
C ARG A 143 10.58 3.68 -11.01
N LEU A 144 11.28 4.61 -10.37
CA LEU A 144 11.34 6.00 -10.80
C LEU A 144 12.78 6.51 -10.84
N THR A 145 13.03 7.44 -11.76
CA THR A 145 14.29 8.17 -11.90
C THR A 145 13.98 9.65 -11.95
N ASP A 146 14.57 10.44 -11.06
CA ASP A 146 14.45 11.89 -11.05
C ASP A 146 15.69 12.52 -11.68
N SER A 147 15.54 13.01 -12.91
CA SER A 147 16.63 13.65 -13.67
C SER A 147 17.15 14.95 -13.03
N GLY A 148 16.37 15.61 -12.17
CA GLY A 148 16.78 16.84 -11.50
C GLY A 148 17.68 16.63 -10.28
N SER A 149 17.52 15.51 -9.57
CA SER A 149 18.37 15.13 -8.44
C SER A 149 19.40 14.05 -8.79
N GLY A 150 19.16 13.28 -9.85
CA GLY A 150 19.91 12.07 -10.18
C GLY A 150 19.46 10.83 -9.38
N HIS A 151 18.52 10.97 -8.45
CA HIS A 151 18.07 9.85 -7.61
C HIS A 151 17.25 8.84 -8.39
N THR A 152 17.44 7.58 -8.03
CA THR A 152 16.61 6.46 -8.48
C THR A 152 15.97 5.76 -7.30
N VAL A 153 14.76 5.27 -7.49
CA VAL A 153 14.05 4.46 -6.50
C VAL A 153 13.53 3.21 -7.18
N GLU A 154 13.80 2.06 -6.57
CA GLU A 154 13.23 0.77 -6.94
C GLU A 154 12.31 0.28 -5.82
N VAL A 155 11.05 -0.02 -6.16
CA VAL A 155 10.08 -0.69 -5.27
C VAL A 155 9.87 -2.10 -5.79
N ALA A 156 10.46 -3.07 -5.09
CA ALA A 156 10.41 -4.50 -5.43
C ALA A 156 9.50 -5.26 -4.46
N PHE A 157 8.64 -6.11 -4.99
CA PHE A 157 7.62 -6.85 -4.25
C PHE A 157 7.32 -8.22 -4.88
N ASP A 158 6.59 -9.07 -4.15
CA ASP A 158 6.04 -10.33 -4.65
C ASP A 158 4.75 -10.07 -5.45
N GLU A 159 4.80 -10.32 -6.77
CA GLU A 159 3.66 -10.15 -7.68
C GLU A 159 2.49 -11.08 -7.39
N SER A 160 2.71 -12.19 -6.69
CA SER A 160 1.61 -13.08 -6.25
C SER A 160 0.79 -12.47 -5.10
N VAL A 161 1.31 -11.41 -4.49
CA VAL A 161 0.72 -10.72 -3.35
C VAL A 161 0.25 -9.32 -3.76
N PHE A 162 1.14 -8.51 -4.33
CA PHE A 162 0.86 -7.14 -4.73
C PHE A 162 0.58 -7.10 -6.22
N THR A 163 -0.71 -7.13 -6.56
CA THR A 163 -1.18 -7.14 -7.94
C THR A 163 -1.61 -5.77 -8.42
N ASN A 164 -1.75 -4.80 -7.53
CA ASN A 164 -2.14 -3.43 -7.85
C ASN A 164 -1.01 -2.45 -7.50
N GLY A 165 -0.98 -1.33 -8.21
CA GLY A 165 -0.07 -0.23 -7.89
C GLY A 165 -0.75 1.13 -8.02
N VAL A 166 -0.25 2.10 -7.26
CA VAL A 166 -0.74 3.49 -7.33
C VAL A 166 0.45 4.43 -7.53
N LEU A 167 0.29 5.37 -8.46
CA LEU A 167 1.08 6.60 -8.45
C LEU A 167 0.19 7.72 -7.96
N TRP A 168 0.68 8.53 -7.03
CA TRP A 168 -0.07 9.67 -6.51
C TRP A 168 0.84 10.85 -6.20
N GLN A 169 0.34 12.05 -6.42
CA GLN A 169 1.00 13.28 -5.99
C GLN A 169 -0.04 14.34 -5.62
N GLN A 170 0.16 14.99 -4.47
CA GLN A 170 -0.54 16.22 -4.09
C GLN A 170 -0.01 17.42 -4.91
N ASP A 171 -0.91 18.28 -5.40
CA ASP A 171 -0.51 19.46 -6.17
C ASP A 171 0.44 20.38 -5.36
N ALA A 172 1.35 21.03 -6.08
CA ALA A 172 2.40 21.90 -5.56
C ALA A 172 3.49 21.25 -4.65
N GLU A 173 3.40 19.95 -4.36
CA GLU A 173 4.38 19.26 -3.51
C GLU A 173 5.57 18.67 -4.28
N THR A 174 6.70 18.48 -3.59
CA THR A 174 7.97 17.94 -4.13
C THR A 174 8.18 16.47 -3.73
N PHE A 175 7.15 15.64 -3.91
CA PHE A 175 7.22 14.20 -3.76
C PHE A 175 6.33 13.50 -4.80
N VAL A 176 6.53 12.19 -4.95
CA VAL A 176 5.59 11.28 -5.60
C VAL A 176 5.47 9.99 -4.79
N CYS A 177 4.26 9.42 -4.75
CA CYS A 177 4.01 8.12 -4.17
C CYS A 177 4.08 7.04 -5.25
N MET A 178 4.67 5.90 -4.90
CA MET A 178 4.74 4.71 -5.75
C MET A 178 4.45 3.48 -4.90
N GLU A 179 3.22 3.00 -5.00
CA GLU A 179 2.57 2.25 -3.93
C GLU A 179 2.24 0.82 -4.35
N PRO A 180 2.75 -0.22 -3.65
CA PRO A 180 2.34 -1.60 -3.89
C PRO A 180 1.10 -1.97 -3.04
N TRP A 181 0.02 -2.40 -3.69
CA TRP A 181 -1.26 -2.72 -3.06
C TRP A 181 -1.72 -4.15 -3.40
N ASN A 182 -2.38 -4.83 -2.46
CA ASN A 182 -2.99 -6.15 -2.69
C ASN A 182 -4.52 -6.11 -2.86
N GLY A 183 -5.14 -4.99 -2.56
CA GLY A 183 -6.58 -4.80 -2.61
C GLY A 183 -6.95 -3.44 -3.16
N TRP A 184 -8.15 -3.34 -3.71
CA TRP A 184 -8.68 -2.11 -4.28
C TRP A 184 -9.51 -1.33 -3.27
N ALA A 185 -9.92 -0.11 -3.62
CA ALA A 185 -10.93 0.60 -2.85
C ALA A 185 -12.19 -0.28 -2.71
N ASN A 186 -12.73 -0.38 -1.49
CA ASN A 186 -13.91 -1.20 -1.16
C ASN A 186 -13.74 -2.73 -1.23
N SER A 187 -12.53 -3.26 -1.50
CA SER A 187 -12.28 -4.70 -1.68
C SER A 187 -12.78 -5.61 -0.54
N VAL A 188 -12.73 -5.14 0.70
CA VAL A 188 -13.16 -5.92 1.88
C VAL A 188 -14.66 -6.24 1.85
N ASN A 189 -15.47 -5.44 1.15
CA ASN A 189 -16.90 -5.73 0.96
C ASN A 189 -17.18 -6.66 -0.23
N GLU A 190 -16.18 -6.96 -1.04
CA GLU A 190 -16.33 -7.70 -2.29
C GLU A 190 -15.67 -9.08 -2.16
N ALA A 191 -16.47 -10.14 -2.13
CA ALA A 191 -15.98 -11.50 -2.04
C ALA A 191 -14.99 -11.81 -3.19
N GLY A 192 -13.84 -12.38 -2.84
CA GLY A 192 -12.76 -12.67 -3.79
C GLY A 192 -11.87 -11.47 -4.17
N ARG A 193 -12.10 -10.28 -3.58
CA ARG A 193 -11.25 -9.09 -3.78
C ARG A 193 -10.37 -8.75 -2.56
N HIS A 194 -10.54 -9.46 -1.46
CA HIS A 194 -9.75 -9.33 -0.24
C HIS A 194 -9.15 -10.67 0.18
N ILE A 195 -8.24 -10.63 1.15
CA ILE A 195 -7.67 -11.82 1.77
C ILE A 195 -8.50 -12.18 3.00
N GLU A 196 -8.77 -13.46 3.19
CA GLU A 196 -9.41 -13.99 4.38
C GLU A 196 -8.47 -14.99 5.06
N LEU A 197 -8.15 -14.77 6.34
CA LEU A 197 -7.37 -15.71 7.14
C LEU A 197 -8.26 -16.49 8.09
N ALA A 198 -8.11 -17.81 8.13
CA ALA A 198 -8.76 -18.65 9.13
C ALA A 198 -8.28 -18.32 10.57
N PRO A 199 -9.06 -18.64 11.61
CA PRO A 199 -8.62 -18.48 13.01
C PRO A 199 -7.24 -19.09 13.26
N GLY A 200 -6.34 -18.34 13.89
CA GLY A 200 -4.97 -18.76 14.18
C GLY A 200 -4.01 -18.75 12.99
N ALA A 201 -4.47 -18.46 11.77
CA ALA A 201 -3.60 -18.34 10.60
C ALA A 201 -2.91 -16.97 10.54
N SER A 202 -1.79 -16.91 9.83
CA SER A 202 -1.07 -15.67 9.55
C SER A 202 -0.55 -15.63 8.11
N LYS A 203 -0.33 -14.42 7.59
CA LYS A 203 0.31 -14.22 6.27
C LYS A 203 1.24 -13.01 6.30
N THR A 204 2.40 -13.15 5.68
CA THR A 204 3.41 -12.10 5.56
C THR A 204 3.37 -11.47 4.17
N PHE A 205 3.52 -10.14 4.14
CA PHE A 205 3.52 -9.28 2.97
C PHE A 205 4.86 -8.55 2.91
N ALA A 206 5.77 -9.05 2.07
CA ALA A 206 7.15 -8.56 1.98
C ALA A 206 7.37 -7.74 0.71
N TRP A 207 8.07 -6.62 0.86
CA TRP A 207 8.52 -5.76 -0.24
C TRP A 207 9.77 -4.98 0.19
N SER A 208 10.36 -4.23 -0.73
CA SER A 208 11.56 -3.45 -0.44
C SER A 208 11.67 -2.20 -1.28
N ILE A 209 12.42 -1.25 -0.75
CA ILE A 209 12.81 -0.01 -1.40
C ILE A 209 14.33 -0.03 -1.55
N THR A 210 14.85 0.24 -2.74
CA THR A 210 16.28 0.52 -2.95
C THR A 210 16.43 1.93 -3.48
N ILE A 211 17.31 2.72 -2.87
CA ILE A 211 17.65 4.08 -3.31
C ILE A 211 19.01 4.04 -4.02
N GLY A 212 19.14 4.73 -5.15
CA GLY A 212 20.38 4.86 -5.92
C GLY A 212 20.68 6.28 -6.35
#